data_AF-A0A0P1AZD7-F1
#
_entry.id   AF-A0A0P1AZD7-F1
#
_cell.length_a   1.000
_cell.length_b   1.000
_cell.length_c   1.000
_cell.angle_alpha   90.00
_cell.angle_beta   90.00
_cell.angle_gamma   90.00
#
_symmetry.space_group_name_H-M   'P 1'
#
loop_
_entity.id
_entity.type
_entity.pdbx_description
1 polymer ?
#
loop_
_entity_poly.entity_id
_entity_poly.type
_entity_poly.pdbx_seq_one_letter_code
_entity_poly.pdbx_strand_id
1 'polypeptide(L)'
;MNRIRMLSSISTSHYVMKLVAAGSLGMLGGGLTSRTELSSALAEAGTEATKTEWYPNTTTKHWHFYKGKMNPNAAESVKLFKVAETPIADEIARYLGVELNDMEVKKFNDGETSVIVNENVRGNRVYIVSSTTTVDRLMELLLAISAMRRASAKSITAVIPFYGYARMDLMHKGREPIAAADIARMLETMGVDHVVSVDLHSAQIEGFFKPQIPVDNLQAFPVGAVYFSEQSLGDPIVVAPHSAAVNRAAMFRDTLSRTVDEFVPLAFVIRKHQLDEDQPGELVGDVNGKDCIIVDNLVDTGSTLVKTAKVLKANGAKTVSAFAVHARYSAHAMETLQNCSELDKLVTTNTIPVPVKSKGVAPKIVTLSVAPFIAEVISCIHMKSSIIQEEELEFISVETDALATSSSERISDVKKNVSPEKSDKTALIVSIRKTVTSAKHPLAAFFHLFFKGLALLLYLFGSIFISNFVFIFVVCILLLAFDFWTVKNVTGRLLVGLRWWNKINDDGTSEWVFESHEDMTDIDPLDSRVFWTGLYGAPGLWVMLLIIAVLKFNVEWALIVVVAVALSGANIIGYTRCKKDAKQKMQSLMSQSALGAFSSSAGSSIMSTIGGLALGGSLNAIGVAASKKPSGEIVD
;
A
#
# COMPACT_ATOMS: atom_id res chain seq x y z
N MET A 1 -57.06 -41.82 -11.23
CA MET A 1 -57.56 -40.42 -11.21
C MET A 1 -56.40 -39.48 -11.51
N ASN A 2 -56.38 -38.90 -12.73
CA ASN A 2 -55.91 -37.58 -13.21
C ASN A 2 -54.83 -36.83 -12.39
N ARG A 3 -53.71 -36.27 -12.90
CA ARG A 3 -53.29 -35.63 -14.19
C ARG A 3 -51.74 -35.75 -14.33
N ILE A 4 -51.06 -36.03 -15.46
CA ILE A 4 -50.77 -35.23 -16.71
C ILE A 4 -50.02 -33.91 -16.38
N ARG A 5 -48.83 -33.46 -16.89
CA ARG A 5 -48.00 -33.71 -18.11
C ARG A 5 -46.58 -33.04 -17.99
N MET A 6 -45.58 -33.62 -18.69
CA MET A 6 -44.47 -33.06 -19.52
C MET A 6 -43.42 -32.01 -19.06
N LEU A 7 -42.16 -32.48 -19.03
CA LEU A 7 -40.89 -32.00 -19.63
C LEU A 7 -40.75 -30.56 -20.20
N SER A 8 -39.69 -29.84 -19.80
CA SER A 8 -38.50 -29.44 -20.61
C SER A 8 -37.94 -28.04 -20.28
N SER A 9 -36.62 -27.95 -20.08
CA SER A 9 -35.72 -26.90 -20.61
C SER A 9 -34.29 -27.13 -20.10
N ILE A 10 -33.50 -27.83 -20.91
CA ILE A 10 -32.04 -27.95 -20.77
C ILE A 10 -31.45 -26.89 -21.72
N SER A 11 -30.57 -26.05 -21.21
CA SER A 11 -29.88 -25.02 -22.01
C SER A 11 -28.80 -25.66 -22.89
N THR A 12 -29.22 -26.20 -24.03
CA THR A 12 -28.36 -26.67 -25.14
C THR A 12 -28.78 -26.02 -26.46
N SER A 13 -29.25 -24.77 -26.45
CA SER A 13 -29.96 -24.21 -27.61
C SER A 13 -29.08 -23.46 -28.62
N HIS A 14 -27.90 -22.95 -28.27
CA HIS A 14 -27.14 -22.10 -29.20
C HIS A 14 -26.24 -22.85 -30.20
N TYR A 15 -25.66 -24.00 -29.83
CA TYR A 15 -24.82 -24.79 -30.75
C TYR A 15 -25.63 -25.70 -31.68
N VAL A 16 -26.76 -26.24 -31.19
CA VAL A 16 -27.62 -27.14 -31.97
C VAL A 16 -28.41 -26.36 -33.05
N MET A 17 -28.85 -25.13 -32.77
CA MET A 17 -29.53 -24.30 -33.79
C MET A 17 -28.61 -23.93 -34.97
N LYS A 18 -27.31 -23.69 -34.74
CA LYS A 18 -26.36 -23.42 -35.83
C LYS A 18 -26.08 -24.65 -36.69
N LEU A 19 -26.02 -25.85 -36.11
CA LEU A 19 -25.89 -27.10 -36.87
C LEU A 19 -27.15 -27.43 -37.68
N VAL A 20 -28.34 -27.15 -37.15
CA VAL A 20 -29.61 -27.34 -37.87
C VAL A 20 -29.77 -26.32 -38.98
N ALA A 21 -29.33 -25.07 -38.79
CA ALA A 21 -29.29 -24.05 -39.84
C ALA A 21 -28.29 -24.38 -40.97
N ALA A 22 -27.11 -24.92 -40.63
CA ALA A 22 -26.14 -25.40 -41.61
C ALA A 22 -26.63 -26.64 -42.38
N GLY A 23 -27.36 -27.54 -41.71
CA GLY A 23 -27.97 -28.73 -42.33
C GLY A 23 -29.18 -28.42 -43.23
N SER A 24 -29.91 -27.33 -42.95
CA SER A 24 -31.08 -26.93 -43.74
C SER A 24 -30.73 -26.06 -44.95
N LEU A 25 -29.62 -25.31 -44.92
CA LEU A 25 -29.07 -24.67 -46.13
C LEU A 25 -28.48 -25.68 -47.12
N GLY A 26 -28.00 -26.84 -46.65
CA GLY A 26 -27.44 -27.89 -47.51
C GLY A 26 -28.47 -28.67 -48.35
N MET A 27 -29.78 -28.51 -48.09
CA MET A 27 -30.83 -29.27 -48.78
C MET A 27 -31.61 -28.50 -49.85
N LEU A 28 -31.33 -27.21 -50.09
CA LEU A 28 -32.14 -26.38 -51.00
C LEU A 28 -31.38 -25.67 -52.13
N GLY A 29 -30.08 -25.89 -52.31
CA GLY A 29 -29.37 -25.30 -53.45
C GLY A 29 -27.96 -25.84 -53.54
N GLY A 30 -27.56 -26.32 -54.72
CA GLY A 30 -26.33 -27.06 -54.92
C GLY A 30 -25.05 -26.31 -54.58
N GLY A 31 -24.05 -27.10 -54.17
CA GLY A 31 -22.63 -26.77 -54.31
C GLY A 31 -21.93 -26.25 -53.06
N LEU A 32 -21.37 -27.16 -52.25
CA LEU A 32 -20.09 -26.95 -51.57
C LEU A 32 -19.30 -28.26 -51.72
N THR A 33 -18.36 -28.26 -52.65
CA THR A 33 -17.55 -29.40 -53.05
C THR A 33 -16.12 -29.20 -52.55
N SER A 34 -15.88 -29.48 -51.27
CA SER A 34 -14.68 -30.18 -50.78
C SER A 34 -14.62 -30.15 -49.25
N ARG A 35 -14.03 -31.19 -48.66
CA ARG A 35 -13.72 -31.27 -47.22
C ARG A 35 -12.92 -30.06 -46.71
N THR A 36 -12.17 -29.42 -47.60
CA THR A 36 -11.37 -28.21 -47.37
C THR A 36 -12.23 -26.99 -47.10
N GLU A 37 -13.33 -26.77 -47.82
CA GLU A 37 -14.23 -25.60 -47.62
C GLU A 37 -15.02 -25.68 -46.31
N LEU A 38 -15.39 -26.89 -45.89
CA LEU A 38 -16.03 -27.11 -44.59
C LEU A 38 -15.02 -26.94 -43.44
N SER A 39 -13.76 -27.34 -43.65
CA SER A 39 -12.69 -27.12 -42.67
C SER A 39 -12.26 -25.67 -42.57
N SER A 40 -12.28 -24.91 -43.67
CA SER A 40 -12.00 -23.48 -43.66
C SER A 40 -13.15 -22.68 -43.06
N ALA A 41 -14.41 -23.05 -43.30
CA ALA A 41 -15.56 -22.44 -42.64
C ALA A 41 -15.63 -22.76 -41.13
N LEU A 42 -15.21 -23.97 -40.71
CA LEU A 42 -15.07 -24.33 -39.30
C LEU A 42 -13.83 -23.69 -38.64
N ALA A 43 -12.75 -23.49 -39.41
CA ALA A 43 -11.58 -22.73 -38.96
C ALA A 43 -11.93 -21.26 -38.81
N GLU A 44 -12.62 -20.64 -39.78
CA GLU A 44 -13.12 -19.26 -39.71
C GLU A 44 -14.12 -19.07 -38.57
N ALA A 45 -15.02 -20.03 -38.34
CA ALA A 45 -15.91 -20.02 -37.17
C ALA A 45 -15.18 -20.27 -35.83
N GLY A 46 -13.96 -20.83 -35.87
CA GLY A 46 -13.08 -21.06 -34.72
C GLY A 46 -12.03 -19.95 -34.50
N THR A 47 -11.85 -19.02 -35.44
CA THR A 47 -10.85 -17.94 -35.37
C THR A 47 -11.42 -16.52 -35.37
N GLU A 48 -12.73 -16.33 -35.41
CA GLU A 48 -13.32 -15.08 -34.92
C GLU A 48 -13.46 -15.16 -33.39
N ALA A 49 -12.35 -14.98 -32.68
CA ALA A 49 -12.42 -14.48 -31.32
C ALA A 49 -13.07 -13.10 -31.41
N THR A 50 -14.42 -13.06 -31.30
CA THR A 50 -15.16 -11.80 -31.23
C THR A 50 -14.54 -11.01 -30.10
N LYS A 51 -13.76 -9.97 -30.43
CA LYS A 51 -13.06 -9.13 -29.46
C LYS A 51 -14.11 -8.69 -28.45
N THR A 52 -14.03 -9.20 -27.22
CA THR A 52 -15.02 -8.89 -26.19
C THR A 52 -14.96 -7.38 -25.96
N GLU A 53 -16.01 -6.66 -26.38
CA GLU A 53 -16.10 -5.24 -26.06
C GLU A 53 -16.38 -5.09 -24.56
N TRP A 54 -15.60 -4.23 -23.92
CA TRP A 54 -15.72 -3.90 -22.50
C TRP A 54 -16.41 -2.56 -22.35
N TYR A 55 -17.14 -2.39 -21.26
CA TYR A 55 -17.86 -1.13 -21.06
C TYR A 55 -16.89 0.05 -20.95
N PRO A 56 -17.19 1.21 -21.56
CA PRO A 56 -16.35 2.38 -21.43
C PRO A 56 -16.28 2.81 -19.96
N ASN A 57 -15.06 2.85 -19.42
CA ASN A 57 -14.82 3.31 -18.06
C ASN A 57 -14.89 4.84 -18.04
N THR A 58 -15.61 5.38 -17.06
CA THR A 58 -15.71 6.82 -16.85
C THR A 58 -14.72 7.23 -15.76
N THR A 59 -14.11 8.39 -15.92
CA THR A 59 -13.37 9.07 -14.84
C THR A 59 -14.20 10.26 -14.35
N THR A 60 -13.98 10.73 -13.12
CA THR A 60 -14.67 11.89 -12.57
C THR A 60 -14.33 13.16 -13.38
N LYS A 61 -15.22 14.16 -13.41
CA LYS A 61 -15.07 15.38 -14.21
C LYS A 61 -13.82 16.15 -13.82
N HIS A 62 -13.51 16.18 -12.54
CA HIS A 62 -12.28 16.74 -12.00
C HIS A 62 -11.41 15.58 -11.51
N TRP A 63 -10.21 15.50 -12.10
CA TRP A 63 -9.19 14.52 -11.74
C TRP A 63 -8.54 14.92 -10.42
N HIS A 64 -9.23 14.66 -9.32
CA HIS A 64 -8.74 15.06 -8.00
C HIS A 64 -7.63 14.18 -7.43
N PHE A 65 -7.28 13.07 -8.07
CA PHE A 65 -6.36 12.08 -7.49
C PHE A 65 -4.97 12.04 -8.12
N TYR A 66 -4.76 12.66 -9.28
CA TYR A 66 -3.50 12.51 -10.00
C TYR A 66 -2.98 13.84 -10.55
N LYS A 67 -2.26 14.57 -9.70
CA LYS A 67 -1.39 15.70 -10.08
C LYS A 67 0.11 15.38 -9.92
N GLY A 68 0.45 14.21 -9.36
CA GLY A 68 1.83 13.74 -9.28
C GLY A 68 2.33 13.35 -10.67
N LYS A 69 3.50 13.84 -11.07
CA LYS A 69 4.21 13.20 -12.18
C LYS A 69 4.51 11.77 -11.72
N MET A 70 3.86 10.75 -12.29
CA MET A 70 4.33 9.36 -12.16
C MET A 70 5.83 9.36 -12.33
N ASN A 71 6.50 8.59 -11.49
CA ASN A 71 7.95 8.52 -11.55
C ASN A 71 8.36 8.08 -12.97
N PRO A 72 9.01 8.94 -13.76
CA PRO A 72 9.32 8.66 -15.16
C PRO A 72 10.23 7.43 -15.31
N ASN A 73 10.93 7.04 -14.24
CA ASN A 73 11.86 5.91 -14.23
C ASN A 73 11.19 4.58 -13.85
N ALA A 74 9.91 4.58 -13.42
CA ALA A 74 9.21 3.33 -13.11
C ALA A 74 9.01 2.47 -14.37
N ALA A 75 8.79 3.11 -15.52
CA ALA A 75 8.52 2.44 -16.78
C ALA A 75 9.69 1.58 -17.30
N GLU A 76 10.94 1.92 -16.97
CA GLU A 76 12.12 1.28 -17.56
C GLU A 76 12.32 -0.19 -17.13
N SER A 77 11.72 -0.62 -16.01
CA SER A 77 11.99 -1.95 -15.44
C SER A 77 10.78 -2.69 -14.85
N VAL A 78 9.57 -2.11 -14.93
CA VAL A 78 8.34 -2.84 -14.56
C VAL A 78 8.06 -3.89 -15.62
N LYS A 79 7.92 -5.15 -15.19
CA LYS A 79 7.38 -6.23 -16.03
C LYS A 79 5.93 -6.49 -15.62
N LEU A 80 4.97 -6.08 -16.44
CA LEU A 80 3.54 -6.14 -16.15
C LEU A 80 2.86 -7.16 -17.07
N PHE A 81 2.19 -8.14 -16.47
CA PHE A 81 1.48 -9.19 -17.17
C PHE A 81 0.00 -9.16 -16.80
N LYS A 82 -0.86 -9.63 -17.71
CA LYS A 82 -2.28 -9.83 -17.44
C LYS A 82 -2.66 -11.29 -17.61
N VAL A 83 -3.56 -11.77 -16.77
CA VAL A 83 -4.12 -13.12 -16.90
C VAL A 83 -5.42 -13.02 -17.70
N ALA A 84 -5.44 -13.68 -18.86
CA ALA A 84 -6.58 -13.78 -19.78
C ALA A 84 -7.28 -12.42 -19.99
N GLU A 85 -8.60 -12.38 -20.19
CA GLU A 85 -9.32 -11.11 -20.37
C GLU A 85 -9.46 -10.34 -19.04
N THR A 86 -8.47 -9.50 -18.72
CA THR A 86 -8.46 -8.60 -17.56
C THR A 86 -8.16 -7.16 -18.05
N PRO A 87 -9.18 -6.43 -18.55
CA PRO A 87 -8.99 -5.16 -19.28
C PRO A 87 -8.39 -4.03 -18.44
N ILE A 88 -8.62 -4.05 -17.12
CA ILE A 88 -8.04 -3.07 -16.21
C ILE A 88 -6.50 -3.09 -16.26
N ALA A 89 -5.89 -4.22 -16.63
CA ALA A 89 -4.44 -4.31 -16.83
C ALA A 89 -3.95 -3.41 -17.97
N ASP A 90 -4.73 -3.30 -19.06
CA ASP A 90 -4.42 -2.41 -20.18
C ASP A 90 -4.54 -0.92 -19.78
N GLU A 91 -5.43 -0.59 -18.84
CA GLU A 91 -5.49 0.76 -18.25
C GLU A 91 -4.30 1.03 -17.35
N ILE A 92 -3.98 0.09 -16.45
CA ILE A 92 -2.83 0.21 -15.54
C ILE A 92 -1.53 0.40 -16.32
N ALA A 93 -1.32 -0.37 -17.39
CA ALA A 93 -0.17 -0.26 -18.28
C ALA A 93 -0.06 1.14 -18.91
N ARG A 94 -1.18 1.68 -19.41
CA ARG A 94 -1.24 3.04 -19.96
C ARG A 94 -0.90 4.11 -18.93
N TYR A 95 -1.39 3.97 -17.70
CA TYR A 95 -1.00 4.88 -16.63
C TYR A 95 0.49 4.82 -16.38
N LEU A 96 1.03 3.62 -16.15
CA LEU A 96 2.46 3.38 -15.90
C LEU A 96 3.40 3.78 -17.06
N GLY A 97 2.87 4.02 -18.26
CA GLY A 97 3.66 4.30 -19.46
C GLY A 97 4.44 3.07 -19.94
N VAL A 98 3.92 1.86 -19.72
CA VAL A 98 4.53 0.59 -20.13
C VAL A 98 3.61 -0.20 -21.05
N GLU A 99 4.19 -1.12 -21.82
CA GLU A 99 3.43 -2.14 -22.53
C GLU A 99 3.27 -3.40 -21.67
N LEU A 100 2.18 -4.13 -21.89
CA LEU A 100 2.01 -5.44 -21.26
C LEU A 100 2.99 -6.44 -21.86
N ASN A 101 3.67 -7.17 -20.99
CA ASN A 101 4.57 -8.25 -21.38
C ASN A 101 3.79 -9.47 -21.85
N ASP A 102 4.34 -10.16 -22.84
CA ASP A 102 3.69 -11.30 -23.47
C ASP A 102 3.66 -12.54 -22.55
N MET A 103 2.44 -13.02 -22.30
CA MET A 103 2.16 -14.25 -21.60
C MET A 103 0.91 -14.88 -22.22
N GLU A 104 1.09 -16.10 -22.68
CA GLU A 104 0.02 -16.87 -23.27
C GLU A 104 -0.72 -17.66 -22.18
N VAL A 105 -2.04 -17.49 -22.12
CA VAL A 105 -2.94 -18.27 -21.27
C VAL A 105 -3.96 -18.95 -22.17
N LYS A 106 -3.92 -20.28 -22.25
CA LYS A 106 -4.79 -21.10 -23.10
C LYS A 106 -5.48 -22.19 -22.30
N LYS A 107 -6.52 -22.76 -22.89
CA LYS A 107 -7.19 -23.97 -22.41
C LYS A 107 -6.91 -25.11 -23.37
N PHE A 108 -6.51 -26.26 -22.84
CA PHE A 108 -6.49 -27.51 -23.61
C PHE A 108 -7.94 -27.96 -23.91
N ASN A 109 -8.09 -28.93 -24.81
CA ASN A 109 -9.41 -29.41 -25.25
C ASN A 109 -10.22 -30.05 -24.12
N ASP A 110 -9.57 -30.51 -23.06
CA ASP A 110 -10.18 -31.07 -21.84
C ASP A 110 -10.50 -30.01 -20.78
N GLY A 111 -10.13 -28.74 -21.01
CA GLY A 111 -10.37 -27.62 -20.10
C GLY A 111 -9.22 -27.31 -19.14
N GLU A 112 -8.11 -28.06 -19.18
CA GLU A 112 -6.93 -27.76 -18.38
C GLU A 112 -6.28 -26.43 -18.81
N THR A 113 -5.77 -25.67 -17.84
CA THR A 113 -5.12 -24.39 -18.10
C THR A 113 -3.65 -24.58 -18.47
N SER A 114 -3.23 -23.98 -19.58
CA SER A 114 -1.83 -23.85 -19.99
C SER A 114 -1.38 -22.39 -19.87
N VAL A 115 -0.22 -22.17 -19.26
CA VAL A 115 0.40 -20.84 -19.14
C VAL A 115 1.83 -20.89 -19.66
N ILE A 116 2.17 -20.01 -20.59
CA ILE A 116 3.52 -19.87 -21.16
C ILE A 116 3.91 -18.39 -21.05
N VAL A 117 5.01 -18.12 -20.34
CA VAL A 117 5.58 -16.77 -20.24
C VAL A 117 6.59 -16.61 -21.38
N ASN A 118 6.29 -15.75 -22.35
CA ASN A 118 7.11 -15.56 -23.56
C ASN A 118 8.24 -14.54 -23.38
N GLU A 119 8.41 -14.05 -22.15
CA GLU A 119 9.28 -12.94 -21.78
C GLU A 119 10.35 -13.35 -20.78
N ASN A 120 11.53 -12.75 -20.87
CA ASN A 120 12.58 -13.00 -19.88
C ASN A 120 12.27 -12.27 -18.56
N VAL A 121 11.84 -13.06 -17.58
CA VAL A 121 11.52 -12.58 -16.22
C VAL A 121 12.66 -12.81 -15.21
N ARG A 122 13.77 -13.45 -15.60
CA ARG A 122 14.86 -13.81 -14.68
C ARG A 122 15.46 -12.57 -14.02
N GLY A 123 15.51 -12.58 -12.69
CA GLY A 123 16.07 -11.46 -11.92
C GLY A 123 15.21 -10.19 -11.91
N ASN A 124 14.07 -10.19 -12.60
CA ASN A 124 13.16 -9.05 -12.68
C ASN A 124 12.05 -9.12 -11.63
N ARG A 125 11.51 -7.94 -11.30
CA ARG A 125 10.29 -7.80 -10.50
C ARG A 125 9.10 -7.86 -11.45
N VAL A 126 8.16 -8.75 -11.20
CA VAL A 126 7.01 -8.98 -12.08
C VAL A 126 5.70 -8.72 -11.35
N TYR A 127 4.74 -8.17 -12.08
CA TYR A 127 3.40 -7.84 -11.60
C TYR A 127 2.39 -8.59 -12.45
N ILE A 128 1.53 -9.38 -11.83
CA ILE A 128 0.52 -10.19 -12.52
C ILE A 128 -0.86 -9.65 -12.16
N VAL A 129 -1.57 -9.07 -13.11
CA VAL A 129 -2.92 -8.53 -12.91
C VAL A 129 -3.97 -9.59 -13.24
N SER A 130 -4.76 -9.97 -12.24
CA SER A 130 -5.86 -10.93 -12.40
C SER A 130 -6.94 -10.76 -11.34
N SER A 131 -8.17 -10.47 -11.76
CA SER A 131 -9.33 -10.56 -10.87
C SER A 131 -9.76 -12.02 -10.77
N THR A 132 -9.85 -12.57 -9.55
CA THR A 132 -10.18 -13.99 -9.32
C THR A 132 -11.69 -14.22 -9.34
N THR A 133 -12.31 -13.86 -10.47
CA THR A 133 -13.76 -13.92 -10.64
C THR A 133 -14.27 -15.35 -10.80
N THR A 134 -13.47 -16.27 -11.31
CA THR A 134 -13.84 -17.69 -11.46
C THR A 134 -12.73 -18.61 -10.93
N VAL A 135 -13.05 -19.89 -10.77
CA VAL A 135 -12.06 -20.92 -10.44
C VAL A 135 -10.98 -21.00 -11.53
N ASP A 136 -11.36 -20.87 -12.80
CA ASP A 136 -10.40 -20.83 -13.91
C ASP A 136 -9.42 -19.65 -13.76
N ARG A 137 -9.92 -18.43 -13.46
CA ARG A 137 -9.04 -17.26 -13.26
C ARG A 137 -8.11 -17.41 -12.07
N LEU A 138 -8.58 -18.06 -11.01
CA LEU A 138 -7.73 -18.41 -9.89
C LEU A 138 -6.62 -19.39 -10.31
N MET A 139 -6.98 -20.47 -11.02
CA MET A 139 -6.00 -21.46 -11.49
C MET A 139 -5.00 -20.86 -12.48
N GLU A 140 -5.45 -20.02 -13.40
CA GLU A 140 -4.58 -19.28 -14.33
C GLU A 140 -3.59 -18.39 -13.59
N LEU A 141 -4.04 -17.65 -12.56
CA LEU A 141 -3.15 -16.83 -11.72
C LEU A 141 -2.13 -17.69 -10.96
N LEU A 142 -2.57 -18.78 -10.34
CA LEU A 142 -1.68 -19.69 -9.59
C LEU A 142 -0.60 -20.30 -10.50
N LEU A 143 -0.99 -20.73 -11.71
CA LEU A 143 -0.05 -21.28 -12.68
C LEU A 143 0.88 -20.21 -13.26
N ALA A 144 0.41 -18.97 -13.47
CA ALA A 144 1.25 -17.86 -13.88
C ALA A 144 2.32 -17.52 -12.83
N ILE A 145 1.94 -17.45 -11.55
CA ILE A 145 2.89 -17.26 -10.42
C ILE A 145 3.93 -18.39 -10.42
N SER A 146 3.48 -19.65 -10.50
CA SER A 146 4.36 -20.82 -10.51
C SER A 146 5.34 -20.81 -11.70
N ALA A 147 4.85 -20.45 -12.90
CA ALA A 147 5.69 -20.34 -14.10
C ALA A 147 6.76 -19.26 -13.95
N MET A 148 6.40 -18.06 -13.47
CA MET A 148 7.35 -16.97 -13.26
C MET A 148 8.37 -17.29 -12.16
N ARG A 149 7.94 -17.98 -11.10
CA ARG A 149 8.84 -18.44 -10.03
C ARG A 149 9.89 -19.41 -10.56
N ARG A 150 9.47 -20.41 -11.37
CA ARG A 150 10.38 -21.37 -12.02
C ARG A 150 11.29 -20.71 -13.05
N ALA A 151 10.82 -19.65 -13.70
CA ALA A 151 11.62 -18.80 -14.58
C ALA A 151 12.57 -17.84 -13.84
N SER A 152 12.72 -18.01 -12.50
CA SER A 152 13.66 -17.25 -11.66
C SER A 152 13.35 -15.75 -11.57
N ALA A 153 12.08 -15.37 -11.57
CA ALA A 153 11.67 -14.01 -11.21
C ALA A 153 12.20 -13.64 -9.80
N LYS A 154 12.70 -12.41 -9.67
CA LYS A 154 13.25 -11.89 -8.40
C LYS A 154 12.17 -11.67 -7.36
N SER A 155 11.04 -11.10 -7.77
CA SER A 155 9.85 -10.98 -6.94
C SER A 155 8.58 -10.99 -7.78
N ILE A 156 7.51 -11.58 -7.26
CA ILE A 156 6.21 -11.74 -7.92
C ILE A 156 5.13 -11.05 -7.08
N THR A 157 4.56 -9.99 -7.64
CA THR A 157 3.42 -9.28 -7.04
C THR A 157 2.14 -9.70 -7.75
N ALA A 158 1.20 -10.30 -7.02
CA ALA A 158 -0.13 -10.58 -7.52
C ALA A 158 -1.04 -9.36 -7.32
N VAL A 159 -1.45 -8.72 -8.40
CA VAL A 159 -2.38 -7.60 -8.39
C VAL A 159 -3.78 -8.17 -8.66
N ILE A 160 -4.61 -8.22 -7.61
CA ILE A 160 -5.91 -8.89 -7.57
C ILE A 160 -7.01 -7.86 -7.30
N PRO A 161 -7.49 -7.10 -8.32
CA PRO A 161 -8.49 -6.05 -8.13
C PRO A 161 -9.80 -6.56 -7.51
N PHE A 162 -10.16 -7.82 -7.74
CA PHE A 162 -11.25 -8.49 -7.04
C PHE A 162 -10.77 -9.84 -6.49
N TYR A 163 -10.81 -9.98 -5.17
CA TYR A 163 -10.45 -11.20 -4.45
C TYR A 163 -11.68 -12.12 -4.30
N GLY A 164 -11.75 -13.16 -5.13
CA GLY A 164 -12.77 -14.21 -5.04
C GLY A 164 -12.71 -14.97 -3.72
N TYR A 165 -13.82 -15.60 -3.33
CA TYR A 165 -13.97 -16.29 -2.04
C TYR A 165 -13.87 -15.41 -0.77
N ALA A 166 -13.68 -14.09 -0.90
CA ALA A 166 -13.57 -13.16 0.24
C ALA A 166 -14.80 -13.14 1.19
N ARG A 167 -15.97 -13.59 0.74
CA ARG A 167 -17.18 -13.73 1.60
C ARG A 167 -17.14 -14.93 2.55
N MET A 168 -16.14 -15.79 2.42
CA MET A 168 -15.94 -17.00 3.24
C MET A 168 -14.67 -16.82 4.07
N ASP A 169 -14.63 -15.75 4.85
CA ASP A 169 -13.54 -15.28 5.69
C ASP A 169 -13.65 -15.76 7.15
N LEU A 170 -14.80 -16.26 7.57
CA LEU A 170 -15.00 -16.86 8.89
C LEU A 170 -16.01 -18.01 8.86
N MET A 171 -15.99 -18.86 9.89
CA MET A 171 -16.96 -19.94 10.04
C MET A 171 -18.23 -19.45 10.74
N HIS A 172 -19.37 -19.47 10.07
CA HIS A 172 -20.68 -19.07 10.59
C HIS A 172 -21.46 -20.23 11.22
N LYS A 173 -21.50 -21.41 10.57
CA LYS A 173 -22.33 -22.55 11.01
C LYS A 173 -21.51 -23.76 11.52
N GLY A 174 -20.19 -23.68 11.42
CA GLY A 174 -19.26 -24.76 11.73
C GLY A 174 -19.20 -25.84 10.64
N ARG A 175 -18.05 -26.50 10.48
CA ARG A 175 -17.77 -27.49 9.40
C ARG A 175 -17.83 -26.90 7.98
N GLU A 176 -17.42 -25.65 7.84
CA GLU A 176 -17.27 -24.95 6.56
C GLU A 176 -15.81 -24.51 6.39
N PRO A 177 -15.32 -24.37 5.15
CA PRO A 177 -13.98 -23.86 4.92
C PRO A 177 -13.89 -22.37 5.21
N ILE A 178 -12.69 -21.89 5.55
CA ILE A 178 -12.36 -20.47 5.49
C ILE A 178 -11.69 -20.25 4.13
N ALA A 179 -12.49 -20.28 3.07
CA ALA A 179 -11.98 -20.36 1.71
C ALA A 179 -11.08 -19.17 1.36
N ALA A 180 -11.34 -17.97 1.90
CA ALA A 180 -10.45 -16.82 1.71
C ALA A 180 -9.02 -17.10 2.26
N ALA A 181 -8.90 -17.76 3.40
CA ALA A 181 -7.60 -18.17 3.95
C ALA A 181 -6.97 -19.31 3.13
N ASP A 182 -7.77 -20.21 2.58
CA ASP A 182 -7.27 -21.27 1.70
C ASP A 182 -6.71 -20.70 0.39
N ILE A 183 -7.37 -19.69 -0.20
CA ILE A 183 -6.85 -18.99 -1.39
C ILE A 183 -5.53 -18.29 -1.07
N ALA A 184 -5.42 -17.62 0.09
CA ALA A 184 -4.16 -17.00 0.51
C ALA A 184 -3.04 -18.06 0.55
N ARG A 185 -3.25 -19.19 1.25
CA ARG A 185 -2.27 -20.30 1.31
C ARG A 185 -1.88 -20.84 -0.06
N MET A 186 -2.82 -20.94 -1.00
CA MET A 186 -2.51 -21.38 -2.37
C MET A 186 -1.58 -20.39 -3.08
N LEU A 187 -1.88 -19.08 -3.01
CA LEU A 187 -1.03 -18.03 -3.58
C LEU A 187 0.38 -18.04 -2.98
N GLU A 188 0.49 -18.17 -1.66
CA GLU A 188 1.78 -18.30 -0.97
C GLU A 188 2.56 -19.53 -1.44
N THR A 189 1.87 -20.67 -1.55
CA THR A 189 2.49 -21.94 -1.94
C THR A 189 3.01 -21.90 -3.38
N MET A 190 2.34 -21.17 -4.27
CA MET A 190 2.83 -20.93 -5.64
C MET A 190 4.03 -19.97 -5.68
N GLY A 191 4.27 -19.23 -4.59
CA GLY A 191 5.42 -18.36 -4.42
C GLY A 191 5.13 -16.91 -4.77
N VAL A 192 3.97 -16.37 -4.39
CA VAL A 192 3.76 -14.91 -4.39
C VAL A 192 4.63 -14.24 -3.31
N ASP A 193 5.18 -13.05 -3.60
CA ASP A 193 5.95 -12.26 -2.62
C ASP A 193 5.18 -11.06 -2.07
N HIS A 194 4.16 -10.58 -2.79
CA HIS A 194 3.35 -9.42 -2.42
C HIS A 194 1.96 -9.55 -3.09
N VAL A 195 0.89 -9.21 -2.38
CA VAL A 195 -0.45 -9.08 -2.94
C VAL A 195 -0.93 -7.63 -2.90
N VAL A 196 -1.49 -7.14 -4.01
CA VAL A 196 -2.24 -5.88 -4.05
C VAL A 196 -3.70 -6.24 -4.32
N SER A 197 -4.63 -5.74 -3.52
CA SER A 197 -6.07 -5.93 -3.74
C SER A 197 -6.84 -4.62 -3.59
N VAL A 198 -8.13 -4.64 -3.92
CA VAL A 198 -9.03 -3.49 -3.78
C VAL A 198 -10.22 -3.94 -2.97
N ASP A 199 -10.55 -3.21 -1.90
CA ASP A 199 -11.74 -3.39 -1.07
C ASP A 199 -12.05 -4.84 -0.68
N LEU A 200 -11.08 -5.50 -0.05
CA LEU A 200 -11.31 -6.83 0.55
C LEU A 200 -12.60 -6.81 1.38
N HIS A 201 -13.39 -7.89 1.29
CA HIS A 201 -14.68 -7.98 1.97
C HIS A 201 -14.56 -7.70 3.47
N SER A 202 -13.46 -8.18 4.05
CA SER A 202 -13.02 -8.00 5.42
C SER A 202 -11.53 -7.63 5.41
N ALA A 203 -11.14 -6.65 6.22
CA ALA A 203 -9.74 -6.26 6.40
C ALA A 203 -8.89 -7.37 7.04
N GLN A 204 -9.53 -8.30 7.78
CA GLN A 204 -8.85 -9.44 8.41
C GLN A 204 -8.23 -10.40 7.39
N ILE A 205 -8.68 -10.39 6.14
CA ILE A 205 -8.10 -11.20 5.06
C ILE A 205 -6.62 -10.88 4.83
N GLU A 206 -6.19 -9.64 5.10
CA GLU A 206 -4.78 -9.25 5.04
C GLU A 206 -3.93 -10.12 6.00
N GLY A 207 -4.49 -10.45 7.17
CA GLY A 207 -3.86 -11.31 8.17
C GLY A 207 -3.88 -12.81 7.83
N PHE A 208 -4.49 -13.24 6.72
CA PHE A 208 -4.41 -14.62 6.24
C PHE A 208 -3.10 -14.92 5.52
N PHE A 209 -2.40 -13.88 5.08
CA PHE A 209 -1.05 -13.99 4.52
C PHE A 209 0.00 -13.97 5.62
N LYS A 210 1.12 -14.64 5.38
CA LYS A 210 2.28 -14.65 6.25
C LYS A 210 2.87 -13.24 6.37
N PRO A 211 3.48 -12.88 7.52
CA PRO A 211 4.11 -11.58 7.72
C PRO A 211 5.18 -11.20 6.68
N GLN A 212 5.75 -12.19 5.97
CA GLN A 212 6.74 -11.96 4.92
C GLN A 212 6.14 -11.60 3.55
N ILE A 213 4.82 -11.74 3.40
CA ILE A 213 4.08 -11.44 2.16
C ILE A 213 3.16 -10.26 2.48
N PRO A 214 3.59 -9.03 2.21
CA PRO A 214 2.75 -7.85 2.43
C PRO A 214 1.48 -7.92 1.58
N VAL A 215 0.42 -7.29 2.09
CA VAL A 215 -0.85 -7.14 1.39
C VAL A 215 -1.22 -5.66 1.40
N ASP A 216 -1.21 -5.03 0.23
CA ASP A 216 -1.72 -3.67 0.06
C ASP A 216 -3.19 -3.74 -0.38
N ASN A 217 -4.12 -3.46 0.52
CA ASN A 217 -5.56 -3.48 0.28
C ASN A 217 -6.11 -2.06 0.08
N LEU A 218 -6.28 -1.67 -1.19
CA LEU A 218 -6.68 -0.31 -1.58
C LEU A 218 -8.17 -0.08 -1.32
N GLN A 219 -8.50 1.06 -0.73
CA GLN A 219 -9.89 1.46 -0.54
C GLN A 219 -10.38 2.30 -1.73
N ALA A 220 -11.49 1.91 -2.34
CA ALA A 220 -12.08 2.57 -3.50
C ALA A 220 -13.22 3.56 -3.15
N PHE A 221 -13.58 3.69 -1.86
CA PHE A 221 -14.57 4.68 -1.44
C PHE A 221 -14.24 6.13 -1.87
N PRO A 222 -12.96 6.59 -1.96
CA PRO A 222 -12.67 7.96 -2.41
C PRO A 222 -13.13 8.21 -3.85
N VAL A 223 -13.01 7.20 -4.72
CA VAL A 223 -13.43 7.29 -6.13
C VAL A 223 -14.93 7.55 -6.22
N GLY A 224 -15.71 6.82 -5.41
CA GLY A 224 -17.15 7.02 -5.34
C GLY A 224 -17.53 8.36 -4.69
N ALA A 225 -16.88 8.73 -3.59
CA ALA A 225 -17.17 9.98 -2.88
C ALA A 225 -16.97 11.21 -3.78
N VAL A 226 -15.85 11.26 -4.52
CA VAL A 226 -15.58 12.33 -5.49
C VAL A 226 -16.58 12.32 -6.65
N TYR A 227 -16.94 11.14 -7.17
CA TYR A 227 -17.97 11.08 -8.21
C TYR A 227 -19.30 11.70 -7.73
N PHE A 228 -19.70 11.42 -6.49
CA PHE A 228 -20.94 11.91 -5.91
C PHE A 228 -20.87 13.40 -5.54
N SER A 229 -19.73 13.93 -5.08
CA SER A 229 -19.57 15.36 -4.81
C SER A 229 -19.65 16.22 -6.08
N GLU A 230 -19.29 15.67 -7.24
CA GLU A 230 -19.46 16.33 -8.54
C GLU A 230 -20.90 16.29 -9.07
N GLN A 231 -21.78 15.51 -8.42
CA GLN A 231 -23.21 15.54 -8.73
C GLN A 231 -23.88 16.65 -7.94
N SER A 232 -24.95 17.23 -8.50
CA SER A 232 -25.80 18.18 -7.77
C SER A 232 -26.65 17.46 -6.72
N LEU A 233 -26.03 17.06 -5.61
CA LEU A 233 -26.70 16.53 -4.43
C LEU A 233 -27.36 17.69 -3.67
N GLY A 234 -28.60 17.52 -3.20
CA GLY A 234 -29.31 18.51 -2.42
C GLY A 234 -29.00 18.39 -0.94
N ASP A 235 -29.58 17.39 -0.28
CA ASP A 235 -29.39 17.08 1.15
C ASP A 235 -28.97 15.60 1.26
N PRO A 236 -27.68 15.29 1.09
CA PRO A 236 -27.22 13.91 0.99
C PRO A 236 -27.24 13.19 2.33
N ILE A 237 -27.48 11.88 2.29
CA ILE A 237 -27.28 10.97 3.43
C ILE A 237 -26.67 9.66 2.94
N VAL A 238 -25.62 9.19 3.65
CA VAL A 238 -25.00 7.91 3.33
C VAL A 238 -25.72 6.80 4.09
N VAL A 239 -26.00 5.68 3.41
CA VAL A 239 -26.77 4.57 3.96
C VAL A 239 -25.98 3.27 3.89
N ALA A 240 -25.76 2.60 5.02
CA ALA A 240 -25.26 1.24 5.03
C ALA A 240 -26.44 0.24 4.82
N PRO A 241 -26.35 -0.69 3.85
CA PRO A 241 -27.44 -1.64 3.58
C PRO A 241 -27.62 -2.70 4.67
N HIS A 242 -26.62 -2.89 5.53
CA HIS A 242 -26.64 -3.80 6.68
C HIS A 242 -25.56 -3.41 7.71
N SER A 243 -25.65 -3.96 8.92
CA SER A 243 -24.73 -3.68 10.03
C SER A 243 -23.25 -3.88 9.68
N ALA A 244 -22.91 -4.93 8.92
CA ALA A 244 -21.53 -5.20 8.51
C ALA A 244 -20.94 -4.15 7.54
N ALA A 245 -21.77 -3.32 6.91
CA ALA A 245 -21.32 -2.27 5.98
C ALA A 245 -21.19 -0.88 6.65
N VAL A 246 -21.54 -0.75 7.94
CA VAL A 246 -21.59 0.54 8.64
C VAL A 246 -20.23 1.24 8.64
N ASN A 247 -19.14 0.53 8.94
CA ASN A 247 -17.79 1.13 8.94
C ASN A 247 -17.40 1.64 7.55
N ARG A 248 -17.73 0.89 6.49
CA ARG A 248 -17.44 1.29 5.09
C ARG A 248 -18.27 2.51 4.68
N ALA A 249 -19.55 2.52 5.03
CA ALA A 249 -20.43 3.66 4.80
C ALA A 249 -19.95 4.90 5.58
N ALA A 250 -19.44 4.73 6.81
CA ALA A 250 -18.86 5.82 7.59
C ALA A 250 -17.60 6.40 6.92
N MET A 251 -16.67 5.58 6.44
CA MET A 251 -15.47 6.05 5.72
C MET A 251 -15.83 6.80 4.42
N PHE A 252 -16.80 6.28 3.66
CA PHE A 252 -17.32 6.97 2.48
C PHE A 252 -17.96 8.31 2.85
N ARG A 253 -18.80 8.34 3.90
CA ARG A 253 -19.44 9.56 4.42
C ARG A 253 -18.42 10.59 4.84
N ASP A 254 -17.39 10.20 5.59
CA ASP A 254 -16.37 11.11 6.11
C ASP A 254 -15.59 11.74 4.95
N THR A 255 -15.29 10.93 3.92
CA THR A 255 -14.64 11.41 2.70
C THR A 255 -15.52 12.37 1.92
N LEU A 256 -16.78 11.99 1.67
CA LEU A 256 -17.75 12.85 0.99
C LEU A 256 -17.93 14.18 1.73
N SER A 257 -18.07 14.14 3.07
CA SER A 257 -18.23 15.33 3.90
C SER A 257 -17.05 16.31 3.76
N ARG A 258 -15.82 15.78 3.67
CA ARG A 258 -14.62 16.59 3.41
C ARG A 258 -14.60 17.14 2.00
N THR A 259 -15.04 16.37 1.01
CA THR A 259 -15.04 16.82 -0.40
C THR A 259 -16.09 17.90 -0.68
N VAL A 260 -17.25 17.86 -0.01
CA VAL A 260 -18.31 18.89 -0.16
C VAL A 260 -18.24 20.01 0.87
N ASP A 261 -17.31 19.95 1.82
CA ASP A 261 -17.17 20.88 2.96
C ASP A 261 -18.48 21.05 3.78
N GLU A 262 -19.23 19.96 3.94
CA GLU A 262 -20.48 19.90 4.69
C GLU A 262 -20.62 18.57 5.42
N PHE A 263 -21.24 18.56 6.61
CA PHE A 263 -21.47 17.33 7.35
C PHE A 263 -22.56 16.47 6.68
N VAL A 264 -22.20 15.26 6.26
CA VAL A 264 -23.16 14.31 5.71
C VAL A 264 -23.61 13.31 6.79
N PRO A 265 -24.92 13.15 7.06
CA PRO A 265 -25.41 12.15 8.01
C PRO A 265 -25.18 10.71 7.54
N LEU A 266 -25.26 9.78 8.48
CA LEU A 266 -25.19 8.34 8.25
C LEU A 266 -26.48 7.68 8.73
N ALA A 267 -27.05 6.80 7.91
CA ALA A 267 -28.16 5.92 8.24
C ALA A 267 -27.77 4.46 7.93
N PHE A 268 -28.52 3.50 8.46
CA PHE A 268 -28.33 2.09 8.11
C PHE A 268 -29.61 1.29 8.25
N VAL A 269 -29.69 0.18 7.51
CA VAL A 269 -30.83 -0.74 7.56
C VAL A 269 -30.43 -2.01 8.31
N ILE A 270 -31.22 -2.40 9.31
CA ILE A 270 -31.04 -3.65 10.07
C ILE A 270 -32.02 -4.69 9.54
N ARG A 271 -31.53 -5.89 9.24
CA ARG A 271 -32.38 -7.05 8.91
C ARG A 271 -32.19 -8.13 9.95
N LYS A 272 -33.30 -8.64 10.51
CA LYS A 272 -33.25 -9.77 11.44
C LYS A 272 -33.04 -11.05 10.63
N HIS A 273 -31.97 -11.78 10.94
CA HIS A 273 -31.45 -12.85 10.09
C HIS A 273 -32.26 -14.15 10.08
N GLN A 274 -33.42 -14.23 10.75
CA GLN A 274 -33.97 -15.52 11.17
C GLN A 274 -35.47 -15.79 10.97
N LEU A 275 -36.33 -14.87 10.50
CA LEU A 275 -37.78 -15.14 10.51
C LEU A 275 -38.55 -14.87 9.21
N ASP A 276 -38.09 -14.01 8.31
CA ASP A 276 -38.74 -13.81 7.01
C ASP A 276 -37.76 -13.18 6.01
N GLU A 277 -37.54 -13.81 4.85
CA GLU A 277 -36.78 -13.19 3.76
C GLU A 277 -37.48 -11.93 3.21
N ASP A 278 -38.78 -11.80 3.49
CA ASP A 278 -39.66 -10.72 3.02
C ASP A 278 -39.74 -9.52 3.97
N GLN A 279 -39.08 -9.55 5.13
CA GLN A 279 -39.06 -8.36 5.99
C GLN A 279 -38.25 -7.23 5.34
N PRO A 280 -38.82 -6.02 5.21
CA PRO A 280 -38.17 -4.91 4.50
C PRO A 280 -36.85 -4.48 5.16
N GLY A 281 -36.75 -4.62 6.49
CA GLY A 281 -35.64 -4.15 7.31
C GLY A 281 -36.02 -2.89 8.09
N GLU A 282 -35.42 -2.70 9.26
CA GLU A 282 -35.63 -1.53 10.12
C GLU A 282 -34.62 -0.45 9.77
N LEU A 283 -35.08 0.75 9.44
CA LEU A 283 -34.23 1.89 9.14
C LEU A 283 -33.85 2.62 10.43
N VAL A 284 -32.56 2.86 10.61
CA VAL A 284 -32.02 3.74 11.65
C VAL A 284 -31.42 4.98 10.99
N GLY A 285 -31.97 6.14 11.33
CA GLY A 285 -31.65 7.44 10.73
C GLY A 285 -32.84 8.04 9.97
N ASP A 286 -32.89 9.38 9.87
CA ASP A 286 -33.94 10.08 9.14
C ASP A 286 -33.51 10.34 7.68
N VAL A 287 -34.25 9.75 6.75
CA VAL A 287 -34.00 9.82 5.29
C VAL A 287 -35.07 10.63 4.57
N ASN A 288 -36.06 11.16 5.28
CA ASN A 288 -37.20 11.84 4.68
C ASN A 288 -36.75 13.11 3.94
N GLY A 289 -37.07 13.22 2.64
CA GLY A 289 -36.66 14.33 1.78
C GLY A 289 -35.19 14.33 1.37
N LYS A 290 -34.38 13.35 1.81
CA LYS A 290 -32.92 13.32 1.57
C LYS A 290 -32.53 12.57 0.30
N ASP A 291 -31.36 12.92 -0.24
CA ASP A 291 -30.70 12.24 -1.35
C ASP A 291 -29.83 11.09 -0.80
N CYS A 292 -30.36 9.86 -0.82
CA CYS A 292 -29.71 8.71 -0.20
C CYS A 292 -28.66 8.07 -1.10
N ILE A 293 -27.49 7.74 -0.52
CA ILE A 293 -26.40 7.03 -1.19
C ILE A 293 -26.12 5.73 -0.42
N ILE A 294 -26.55 4.60 -0.98
CA ILE A 294 -26.27 3.27 -0.42
C ILE A 294 -24.80 2.93 -0.70
N VAL A 295 -24.03 2.53 0.30
CA VAL A 295 -22.60 2.17 0.13
C VAL A 295 -22.36 0.72 0.55
N ASP A 296 -21.79 -0.07 -0.35
CA ASP A 296 -21.43 -1.47 -0.09
C ASP A 296 -20.13 -1.88 -0.81
N ASN A 297 -19.55 -3.04 -0.49
CA ASN A 297 -18.37 -3.53 -1.22
C ASN A 297 -18.72 -4.25 -2.53
N LEU A 298 -19.85 -4.96 -2.58
CA LEU A 298 -20.13 -5.90 -3.66
C LEU A 298 -21.61 -5.88 -4.03
N VAL A 299 -21.88 -5.78 -5.34
CA VAL A 299 -23.18 -6.10 -5.90
C VAL A 299 -23.12 -7.44 -6.64
N ASP A 300 -23.77 -8.46 -6.06
CA ASP A 300 -23.84 -9.81 -6.62
C ASP A 300 -25.16 -10.03 -7.37
N THR A 301 -26.25 -10.38 -6.67
CA THR A 301 -27.59 -10.55 -7.26
C THR A 301 -28.42 -9.26 -7.29
N GLY A 302 -27.96 -8.20 -6.61
CA GLY A 302 -28.68 -6.93 -6.47
C GLY A 302 -29.83 -6.91 -5.46
N SER A 303 -30.22 -8.07 -4.90
CA SER A 303 -31.38 -8.22 -4.00
C SER A 303 -31.31 -7.32 -2.75
N THR A 304 -30.20 -7.33 -2.02
CA THR A 304 -29.98 -6.46 -0.84
C THR A 304 -30.13 -4.98 -1.18
N LEU A 305 -29.59 -4.57 -2.32
CA LEU A 305 -29.61 -3.19 -2.77
C LEU A 305 -31.04 -2.75 -3.14
N VAL A 306 -31.79 -3.59 -3.86
CA VAL A 306 -33.21 -3.35 -4.18
C VAL A 306 -34.07 -3.28 -2.91
N LYS A 307 -33.90 -4.22 -1.98
CA LYS A 307 -34.63 -4.21 -0.70
C LYS A 307 -34.34 -2.92 0.09
N THR A 308 -33.08 -2.49 0.11
CA THR A 308 -32.66 -1.25 0.79
C THR A 308 -33.27 -0.03 0.10
N ALA A 309 -33.23 0.05 -1.23
CA ALA A 309 -33.81 1.16 -1.97
C ALA A 309 -35.33 1.31 -1.71
N LYS A 310 -36.05 0.19 -1.66
CA LYS A 310 -37.48 0.17 -1.31
C LYS A 310 -37.76 0.68 0.10
N VAL A 311 -36.97 0.27 1.09
CA VAL A 311 -37.08 0.81 2.46
C VAL A 311 -36.87 2.32 2.48
N LEU A 312 -35.85 2.81 1.78
CA LEU A 312 -35.53 4.24 1.76
C LEU A 312 -36.65 5.05 1.11
N LYS A 313 -37.14 4.65 -0.07
CA LYS A 313 -38.27 5.33 -0.73
C LYS A 313 -39.54 5.27 0.12
N ALA A 314 -39.83 4.14 0.77
CA ALA A 314 -40.99 4.01 1.67
C ALA A 314 -40.91 4.94 2.91
N ASN A 315 -39.71 5.34 3.32
CA ASN A 315 -39.47 6.29 4.41
C ASN A 315 -39.24 7.73 3.92
N GLY A 316 -39.62 8.03 2.68
CA GLY A 316 -39.64 9.40 2.15
C GLY A 316 -38.34 9.87 1.50
N ALA A 317 -37.38 8.99 1.21
CA ALA A 317 -36.16 9.37 0.48
C ALA A 317 -36.50 10.02 -0.87
N LYS A 318 -35.88 11.18 -1.15
CA LYS A 318 -36.09 11.93 -2.40
C LYS A 318 -35.46 11.20 -3.57
N THR A 319 -34.16 10.92 -3.50
CA THR A 319 -33.43 10.07 -4.45
C THR A 319 -32.73 8.94 -3.71
N VAL A 320 -32.48 7.84 -4.42
CA VAL A 320 -31.71 6.70 -3.93
C VAL A 320 -30.72 6.30 -5.01
N SER A 321 -29.46 6.60 -4.76
CA SER A 321 -28.32 6.11 -5.54
C SER A 321 -27.55 5.07 -4.73
N ALA A 322 -26.67 4.33 -5.40
CA ALA A 322 -25.79 3.37 -4.74
C ALA A 322 -24.37 3.41 -5.28
N PHE A 323 -23.40 3.13 -4.43
CA PHE A 323 -22.01 2.86 -4.75
C PHE A 323 -21.65 1.46 -4.27
N ALA A 324 -21.19 0.60 -5.18
CA ALA A 324 -20.65 -0.71 -4.84
C ALA A 324 -19.31 -0.91 -5.54
N VAL A 325 -18.26 -1.28 -4.80
CA VAL A 325 -16.92 -1.37 -5.38
C VAL A 325 -16.87 -2.45 -6.45
N HIS A 326 -17.27 -3.66 -6.13
CA HIS A 326 -17.21 -4.81 -7.03
C HIS A 326 -18.55 -5.09 -7.69
N ALA A 327 -18.54 -5.18 -9.02
CA ALA A 327 -19.71 -5.45 -9.85
C ALA A 327 -19.72 -6.90 -10.37
N ARG A 328 -20.22 -7.84 -9.57
CA ARG A 328 -20.25 -9.27 -9.93
C ARG A 328 -21.42 -9.63 -10.84
N TYR A 329 -22.58 -9.01 -10.61
CA TYR A 329 -23.80 -9.17 -11.41
C TYR A 329 -24.14 -10.63 -11.77
N SER A 330 -24.22 -11.52 -10.78
CA SER A 330 -24.61 -12.92 -11.04
C SER A 330 -26.12 -13.08 -11.23
N ALA A 331 -26.53 -14.23 -11.76
CA ALA A 331 -27.94 -14.57 -12.01
C ALA A 331 -28.66 -13.47 -12.83
N HIS A 332 -29.80 -12.98 -12.34
CA HIS A 332 -30.62 -11.94 -12.97
C HIS A 332 -30.34 -10.54 -12.39
N ALA A 333 -29.12 -10.27 -11.90
CA ALA A 333 -28.80 -9.01 -11.22
C ALA A 333 -29.08 -7.78 -12.09
N MET A 334 -28.69 -7.82 -13.36
CA MET A 334 -28.87 -6.69 -14.28
C MET A 334 -30.35 -6.37 -14.49
N GLU A 335 -31.19 -7.39 -14.69
CA GLU A 335 -32.65 -7.25 -14.82
C GLU A 335 -33.28 -6.75 -13.51
N THR A 336 -32.86 -7.32 -12.37
CA THR A 336 -33.31 -6.96 -11.03
C THR A 336 -33.02 -5.50 -10.71
N LEU A 337 -31.79 -5.06 -11.00
CA LEU A 337 -31.37 -3.68 -10.81
C LEU A 337 -32.12 -2.77 -11.78
N GLN A 338 -32.23 -3.13 -13.06
CA GLN A 338 -32.93 -2.33 -14.07
C GLN A 338 -34.41 -2.11 -13.73
N ASN A 339 -35.11 -3.16 -13.30
CA ASN A 339 -36.54 -3.14 -12.98
C ASN A 339 -36.86 -2.47 -11.63
N CYS A 340 -35.85 -2.19 -10.79
CA CYS A 340 -36.03 -1.45 -9.55
C CYS A 340 -36.21 0.05 -9.84
N SER A 341 -37.46 0.54 -9.82
CA SER A 341 -37.77 1.95 -10.02
C SER A 341 -37.32 2.82 -8.83
N GLU A 342 -37.18 2.22 -7.65
CA GLU A 342 -36.73 2.90 -6.44
C GLU A 342 -35.24 3.25 -6.46
N LEU A 343 -34.44 2.63 -7.35
CA LEU A 343 -33.02 2.90 -7.52
C LEU A 343 -32.78 3.81 -8.73
N ASP A 344 -32.38 5.04 -8.45
CA ASP A 344 -32.14 6.09 -9.44
C ASP A 344 -30.81 5.88 -10.20
N LYS A 345 -29.73 5.52 -9.48
CA LYS A 345 -28.39 5.32 -10.06
C LYS A 345 -27.58 4.28 -9.29
N LEU A 346 -26.81 3.46 -10.01
CA LEU A 346 -25.81 2.56 -9.44
C LEU A 346 -24.44 2.91 -10.01
N VAL A 347 -23.49 3.22 -9.13
CA VAL A 347 -22.10 3.51 -9.45
C VAL A 347 -21.24 2.34 -8.98
N THR A 348 -20.36 1.85 -9.84
CA THR A 348 -19.47 0.71 -9.56
C THR A 348 -18.06 0.97 -10.01
N THR A 349 -17.11 0.07 -9.72
CA THR A 349 -15.75 0.13 -10.28
C THR A 349 -15.49 -0.97 -11.32
N ASN A 350 -14.42 -0.81 -12.10
CA ASN A 350 -13.94 -1.80 -13.07
C ASN A 350 -13.08 -2.93 -12.46
N THR A 351 -13.11 -3.14 -11.14
CA THR A 351 -12.41 -4.25 -10.46
C THR A 351 -12.84 -5.64 -10.94
N ILE A 352 -14.10 -5.78 -11.36
CA ILE A 352 -14.61 -6.95 -12.05
C ILE A 352 -14.90 -6.56 -13.51
N PRO A 353 -14.32 -7.28 -14.50
CA PRO A 353 -14.61 -7.01 -15.90
C PRO A 353 -16.05 -7.42 -16.24
N VAL A 354 -16.83 -6.47 -16.77
CA VAL A 354 -18.23 -6.70 -17.18
C VAL A 354 -18.34 -6.58 -18.70
N PRO A 355 -18.66 -7.67 -19.44
CA PRO A 355 -18.79 -7.64 -20.89
C PRO A 355 -19.93 -6.73 -21.37
N VAL A 356 -19.76 -6.08 -22.52
CA VAL A 356 -20.81 -5.21 -23.12
C VAL A 356 -22.10 -5.98 -23.41
N LYS A 357 -22.02 -7.26 -23.83
CA LYS A 357 -23.21 -8.12 -24.04
C LYS A 357 -24.01 -8.40 -22.76
N SER A 358 -23.35 -8.39 -21.60
CA SER A 358 -24.00 -8.54 -20.29
C SER A 358 -24.78 -7.29 -19.88
N LYS A 359 -24.55 -6.17 -20.57
CA LYS A 359 -25.40 -4.99 -20.51
C LYS A 359 -26.42 -5.04 -21.65
N GLY A 360 -27.61 -5.56 -21.36
CA GLY A 360 -28.78 -4.77 -21.76
C GLY A 360 -28.55 -3.38 -21.14
N VAL A 361 -28.42 -2.34 -21.95
CA VAL A 361 -28.00 -1.00 -21.52
C VAL A 361 -28.90 -0.55 -20.37
N ALA A 362 -28.46 -0.75 -19.13
CA ALA A 362 -29.10 -0.21 -17.96
C ALA A 362 -28.60 1.23 -17.83
N PRO A 363 -29.38 2.24 -18.24
CA PRO A 363 -28.88 3.62 -18.37
C PRO A 363 -28.44 4.21 -17.02
N LYS A 364 -28.86 3.59 -15.92
CA LYS A 364 -28.57 3.99 -14.56
C LYS A 364 -27.29 3.41 -13.96
N ILE A 365 -26.54 2.56 -14.69
CA ILE A 365 -25.30 1.97 -14.19
C ILE A 365 -24.07 2.71 -14.75
N VAL A 366 -23.27 3.27 -13.85
CA VAL A 366 -22.00 3.95 -14.13
C VAL A 366 -20.85 3.09 -13.59
N THR A 367 -19.76 2.98 -14.36
CA THR A 367 -18.56 2.24 -13.96
C THR A 367 -17.35 3.18 -13.97
N LEU A 368 -16.70 3.29 -12.82
CA LEU A 368 -15.53 4.12 -12.57
C LEU A 368 -14.25 3.28 -12.67
N SER A 369 -13.16 3.87 -13.15
CA SER A 369 -11.86 3.20 -13.17
C SER A 369 -11.11 3.35 -11.85
N VAL A 370 -10.59 2.24 -11.32
CA VAL A 370 -9.61 2.24 -10.21
C VAL A 370 -8.18 1.96 -10.69
N ALA A 371 -7.97 1.86 -12.01
CA ALA A 371 -6.64 1.66 -12.59
C ALA A 371 -5.59 2.70 -12.15
N PRO A 372 -5.91 4.01 -11.99
CA PRO A 372 -4.94 4.99 -11.49
C PRO A 372 -4.38 4.63 -10.11
N PHE A 373 -5.24 4.17 -9.19
CA PHE A 373 -4.84 3.79 -7.82
C PHE A 373 -3.89 2.59 -7.83
N ILE A 374 -4.24 1.58 -8.62
CA ILE A 374 -3.42 0.38 -8.74
C ILE A 374 -2.08 0.69 -9.40
N ALA A 375 -2.08 1.55 -10.42
CA ALA A 375 -0.87 1.96 -11.11
C ALA A 375 0.09 2.73 -10.19
N GLU A 376 -0.42 3.63 -9.35
CA GLU A 376 0.38 4.35 -8.35
C GLU A 376 1.00 3.40 -7.33
N VAL A 377 0.24 2.42 -6.85
CA VAL A 377 0.73 1.43 -5.88
C VAL A 377 1.80 0.55 -6.49
N ILE A 378 1.62 0.10 -7.73
CA ILE A 378 2.66 -0.63 -8.48
C ILE A 378 3.94 0.20 -8.58
N SER A 379 3.83 1.48 -8.95
CA SER A 379 4.96 2.41 -9.02
C SER A 379 5.67 2.53 -7.66
N CYS A 380 4.91 2.69 -6.57
CA CYS A 380 5.46 2.81 -5.22
C CYS A 380 6.22 1.55 -4.78
N ILE A 381 5.59 0.38 -4.94
CA ILE A 381 6.20 -0.93 -4.65
C ILE A 381 7.49 -1.10 -5.46
N HIS A 382 7.46 -0.74 -6.75
CA HIS A 382 8.60 -0.91 -7.64
C HIS A 382 9.77 -0.01 -7.27
N MET A 383 9.49 1.26 -6.94
CA MET A 383 10.49 2.26 -6.55
C MET A 383 10.94 2.13 -5.09
N LYS A 384 10.30 1.26 -4.29
CA LYS A 384 10.46 1.20 -2.83
C LYS A 384 10.16 2.55 -2.15
N SER A 385 9.25 3.33 -2.72
CA SER A 385 8.76 4.55 -2.09
C SER A 385 7.58 4.23 -1.17
N SER A 386 7.24 5.14 -0.27
CA SER A 386 6.00 5.03 0.50
C SER A 386 4.82 5.11 -0.45
N ILE A 387 3.80 4.28 -0.21
CA ILE A 387 2.46 4.54 -0.71
C ILE A 387 2.04 5.87 -0.06
N ILE A 388 1.51 6.80 -0.85
CA ILE A 388 0.94 8.05 -0.31
C ILE A 388 -0.14 7.65 0.70
N GLN A 389 0.01 8.06 1.96
CA GLN A 389 -1.04 7.82 2.96
C GLN A 389 -2.28 8.63 2.57
N GLU A 390 -3.46 8.01 2.67
CA GLU A 390 -4.76 8.58 2.26
C GLU A 390 -5.05 9.98 2.86
N GLU A 391 -4.39 10.33 3.97
CA GLU A 391 -4.54 11.61 4.68
C GLU A 391 -3.80 12.80 4.02
N GLU A 392 -2.88 12.57 3.07
CA GLU A 392 -2.11 13.63 2.37
C GLU A 392 -2.62 13.95 0.95
N LEU A 393 -3.76 13.40 0.54
CA LEU A 393 -4.33 13.66 -0.79
C LEU A 393 -5.02 15.03 -0.84
N GLU A 394 -4.33 16.04 -1.38
CA GLU A 394 -4.91 17.35 -1.67
C GLU A 394 -5.78 17.31 -2.94
N PHE A 395 -7.10 17.50 -2.77
CA PHE A 395 -8.06 17.62 -3.85
C PHE A 395 -7.92 19.00 -4.53
N ILE A 396 -7.40 19.05 -5.76
CA ILE A 396 -7.33 20.29 -6.55
C ILE A 396 -8.12 20.12 -7.85
N SER A 397 -8.96 21.09 -8.19
CA SER A 397 -9.73 21.15 -9.43
C SER A 397 -8.82 21.40 -10.64
N VAL A 398 -8.97 20.59 -11.68
CA VAL A 398 -8.32 20.81 -12.99
C VAL A 398 -9.39 21.10 -14.03
N GLU A 399 -9.23 22.20 -14.78
CA GLU A 399 -10.03 22.50 -15.96
C GLU A 399 -9.58 21.60 -17.13
N THR A 400 -10.55 20.97 -17.79
CA THR A 400 -10.33 20.09 -18.94
C THR A 400 -10.12 20.94 -20.20
N ASP A 401 -8.87 21.19 -20.58
CA ASP A 401 -8.59 21.77 -21.89
C ASP A 401 -8.36 20.67 -22.95
N ALA A 402 -9.24 20.73 -23.94
CA ALA A 402 -9.25 19.93 -25.14
C ALA A 402 -8.04 20.23 -26.04
N LEU A 403 -7.76 19.27 -26.94
CA LEU A 403 -6.91 19.45 -28.11
C LEU A 403 -7.20 20.79 -28.83
N ALA A 404 -6.25 21.72 -28.85
CA ALA A 404 -6.01 22.64 -29.96
C ALA A 404 -4.65 23.35 -29.83
N THR A 405 -3.79 23.10 -30.81
CA THR A 405 -2.77 23.98 -31.43
C THR A 405 -2.24 25.22 -30.69
N SER A 406 -0.91 25.25 -30.61
CA SER A 406 0.02 26.38 -30.48
C SER A 406 -0.52 27.81 -30.67
N SER A 407 -0.24 28.68 -29.70
CA SER A 407 0.46 29.96 -29.95
C SER A 407 0.84 30.60 -28.61
N SER A 408 2.06 31.13 -28.53
CA SER A 408 2.58 31.84 -27.38
C SER A 408 2.01 33.26 -27.31
N GLU A 409 1.77 33.79 -26.12
CA GLU A 409 2.21 35.15 -25.78
C GLU A 409 2.24 35.43 -24.28
N ARG A 410 3.21 36.26 -23.89
CA ARG A 410 3.57 36.73 -22.55
C ARG A 410 2.49 37.63 -21.96
N ILE A 411 2.48 37.80 -20.63
CA ILE A 411 2.54 39.11 -19.94
C ILE A 411 2.91 38.90 -18.47
N SER A 412 3.74 39.82 -17.97
CA SER A 412 4.31 39.93 -16.64
C SER A 412 3.49 40.78 -15.68
N ASP A 413 3.89 40.70 -14.40
CA ASP A 413 3.74 41.68 -13.32
C ASP A 413 2.40 41.80 -12.57
N VAL A 414 2.45 41.61 -11.23
CA VAL A 414 2.29 42.69 -10.23
C VAL A 414 2.65 42.16 -8.81
N LYS A 415 3.56 42.87 -8.15
CA LYS A 415 3.87 42.81 -6.71
C LYS A 415 2.88 43.69 -5.91
N LYS A 416 2.53 43.30 -4.68
CA LYS A 416 2.17 44.25 -3.61
C LYS A 416 2.60 43.79 -2.21
N ASN A 417 3.12 44.76 -1.46
CA ASN A 417 3.76 44.71 -0.14
C ASN A 417 2.79 44.57 1.04
N VAL A 418 3.27 44.01 2.17
CA VAL A 418 2.82 44.34 3.54
C VAL A 418 4.02 44.37 4.52
N SER A 419 3.97 45.35 5.43
CA SER A 419 4.97 45.87 6.37
C SER A 419 5.15 45.06 7.69
N PRO A 420 6.15 45.41 8.54
CA PRO A 420 6.79 44.49 9.48
C PRO A 420 6.51 44.80 10.96
N GLU A 421 5.76 43.94 11.66
CA GLU A 421 5.72 43.99 13.13
C GLU A 421 5.61 42.61 13.81
N LYS A 422 5.41 41.54 13.02
CA LYS A 422 5.48 40.13 13.49
C LYS A 422 6.89 39.54 13.40
N SER A 423 7.94 40.34 13.28
CA SER A 423 9.29 39.87 12.92
C SER A 423 9.91 38.94 13.97
N ASP A 424 9.74 39.18 15.26
CA ASP A 424 10.63 38.58 16.27
C ASP A 424 10.22 37.17 16.73
N LYS A 425 8.92 36.94 16.98
CA LYS A 425 8.39 35.57 17.26
C LYS A 425 8.44 34.70 16.02
N THR A 426 8.22 35.31 14.85
CA THR A 426 8.30 34.60 13.56
C THR A 426 9.75 34.27 13.24
N ALA A 427 10.73 35.12 13.58
CA ALA A 427 12.16 34.82 13.39
C ALA A 427 12.63 33.65 14.24
N LEU A 428 12.19 33.52 15.50
CA LEU A 428 12.51 32.38 16.35
C LEU A 428 11.91 31.07 15.80
N ILE A 429 10.62 31.10 15.44
CA ILE A 429 9.92 29.94 14.85
C ILE A 429 10.49 29.58 13.48
N VAL A 430 10.86 30.57 12.67
CA VAL A 430 11.52 30.39 11.37
C VAL A 430 12.94 29.87 11.55
N SER A 431 13.68 30.26 12.59
CA SER A 431 15.01 29.73 12.88
C SER A 431 14.93 28.27 13.30
N ILE A 432 13.97 27.90 14.17
CA ILE A 432 13.73 26.51 14.56
C ILE A 432 13.28 25.69 13.34
N ARG A 433 12.36 26.22 12.53
CA ARG A 433 11.88 25.58 11.30
C ARG A 433 13.01 25.38 10.30
N LYS A 434 13.87 26.38 10.09
CA LYS A 434 15.00 26.32 9.13
C LYS A 434 16.08 25.33 9.57
N THR A 435 16.33 25.18 10.87
CA THR A 435 17.22 24.15 11.41
C THR A 435 16.62 22.75 11.32
N VAL A 436 15.29 22.61 11.42
CA VAL A 436 14.61 21.30 11.33
C VAL A 436 14.38 20.85 9.88
N THR A 437 14.09 21.75 8.94
CA THR A 437 13.81 21.39 7.54
C THR A 437 15.04 21.25 6.64
N SER A 438 16.23 21.60 7.13
CA SER A 438 17.49 21.44 6.37
C SER A 438 18.22 20.13 6.66
N ALA A 439 17.64 19.28 7.52
CA ALA A 439 18.22 18.01 7.93
C ALA A 439 17.79 16.90 6.95
N LYS A 440 18.63 15.88 6.72
CA LYS A 440 18.30 14.75 5.83
C LYS A 440 17.15 13.92 6.40
N HIS A 441 17.03 13.86 7.73
CA HIS A 441 15.94 13.19 8.43
C HIS A 441 15.19 14.13 9.40
N PRO A 442 14.37 15.07 8.89
CA PRO A 442 13.74 16.12 9.70
C PRO A 442 12.78 15.56 10.76
N LEU A 443 12.05 14.50 10.44
CA LEU A 443 11.11 13.86 11.35
C LEU A 443 11.82 13.10 12.48
N ALA A 444 12.91 12.41 12.17
CA ALA A 444 13.71 11.70 13.17
C ALA A 444 14.39 12.70 14.14
N ALA A 445 14.92 13.81 13.63
CA ALA A 445 15.46 14.89 14.43
C ALA A 445 14.40 15.53 15.35
N PHE A 446 13.18 15.74 14.85
CA PHE A 446 12.06 16.22 15.64
C PHE A 446 11.73 15.27 16.81
N PHE A 447 11.46 13.98 16.53
CA PHE A 447 11.12 13.02 17.57
C PHE A 447 12.26 12.79 18.57
N HIS A 448 13.51 12.90 18.12
CA HIS A 448 14.69 12.83 18.99
C HIS A 448 14.65 13.88 20.11
N LEU A 449 14.14 15.08 19.83
CA LEU A 449 14.03 16.18 20.78
C LEU A 449 12.66 16.26 21.46
N PHE A 450 11.60 15.86 20.76
CA PHE A 450 10.21 15.98 21.21
C PHE A 450 9.94 15.21 22.49
N PHE A 451 10.25 13.91 22.56
CA PHE A 451 9.98 13.11 23.75
C PHE A 451 10.78 13.58 24.97
N LYS A 452 12.03 14.03 24.77
CA LYS A 452 12.86 14.65 25.83
C LYS A 452 12.24 15.93 26.34
N GLY A 453 11.87 16.83 25.41
CA GLY A 453 11.26 18.11 25.74
C GLY A 453 9.93 17.95 26.45
N LEU A 454 9.09 17.03 25.98
CA LEU A 454 7.78 16.76 26.57
C LEU A 454 7.90 16.13 27.97
N ALA A 455 8.83 15.19 28.17
CA ALA A 455 9.10 14.61 29.49
C ALA A 455 9.60 15.68 30.49
N LEU A 456 10.49 16.57 30.06
CA LEU A 456 10.99 17.69 30.87
C LEU A 456 9.90 18.72 31.18
N LEU A 457 9.06 19.06 30.20
CA LEU A 457 7.96 20.01 30.36
C LEU A 457 6.93 19.46 31.36
N LEU A 458 6.56 18.19 31.21
CA LEU A 458 5.62 17.53 32.13
C LEU A 458 6.22 17.44 33.54
N TYR A 459 7.54 17.20 33.66
CA TYR A 459 8.21 17.21 34.96
C TYR A 459 8.20 18.59 35.62
N LEU A 460 8.48 19.65 34.87
CA LEU A 460 8.60 21.01 35.42
C LEU A 460 7.25 21.69 35.67
N PHE A 461 6.25 21.42 34.84
CA PHE A 461 4.99 22.16 34.81
C PHE A 461 3.76 21.27 34.98
N GLY A 462 3.90 19.94 35.06
CA GLY A 462 2.77 19.02 35.18
C GLY A 462 1.89 19.33 36.38
N SER A 463 2.47 19.77 37.49
CA SER A 463 1.74 20.14 38.72
C SER A 463 0.91 21.41 38.59
N ILE A 464 1.10 22.23 37.54
CA ILE A 464 0.29 23.42 37.28
C ILE A 464 -1.09 23.01 36.72
N PHE A 465 -1.12 21.95 35.92
CA PHE A 465 -2.32 21.52 35.20
C PHE A 465 -3.00 20.31 35.83
N ILE A 466 -2.23 19.46 36.53
CA ILE A 466 -2.69 18.18 37.05
C ILE A 466 -2.34 18.09 38.54
N SER A 467 -3.34 17.91 39.39
CA SER A 467 -3.16 17.79 40.83
C SER A 467 -2.75 16.38 41.29
N ASN A 468 -2.89 15.37 40.42
CA ASN A 468 -2.57 13.98 40.72
C ASN A 468 -1.11 13.64 40.36
N PHE A 469 -0.26 13.54 41.38
CA PHE A 469 1.15 13.16 41.21
C PHE A 469 1.33 11.78 40.54
N VAL A 470 0.52 10.78 40.92
CA VAL A 470 0.63 9.42 40.36
C VAL A 470 0.40 9.42 38.86
N PHE A 471 -0.55 10.24 38.39
CA PHE A 471 -0.78 10.39 36.95
C PHE A 471 0.41 11.03 36.24
N ILE A 472 0.94 12.14 36.77
CA ILE A 472 2.13 12.81 36.21
C ILE A 472 3.31 11.83 36.19
N PHE A 473 3.51 11.09 37.28
CA PHE A 473 4.55 10.08 37.41
C PHE A 473 4.48 9.02 36.31
N VAL A 474 3.31 8.38 36.13
CA VAL A 474 3.12 7.33 35.12
C VAL A 474 3.36 7.87 33.71
N VAL A 475 2.81 9.04 33.38
CA VAL A 475 2.97 9.63 32.05
C VAL A 475 4.43 10.05 31.80
N CYS A 476 5.13 10.62 32.79
CA CYS A 476 6.55 10.93 32.70
C CYS A 476 7.39 9.67 32.42
N ILE A 477 7.14 8.58 33.15
CA ILE A 477 7.88 7.32 32.95
C ILE A 477 7.63 6.74 31.56
N LEU A 478 6.39 6.79 31.05
CA LEU A 478 6.07 6.37 29.69
C LEU A 478 6.80 7.21 28.65
N LEU A 479 6.83 8.54 28.81
CA LEU A 479 7.57 9.43 27.91
C LEU A 479 9.09 9.16 27.92
N LEU A 480 9.66 8.88 29.09
CA LEU A 480 11.07 8.49 29.21
C LEU A 480 11.37 7.14 28.55
N ALA A 481 10.43 6.19 28.63
CA ALA A 481 10.54 4.90 27.94
C ALA A 481 10.45 5.06 26.41
N PHE A 482 9.52 5.89 25.92
CA PHE A 482 9.44 6.24 24.50
C PHE A 482 10.69 6.96 24.00
N ASP A 483 11.24 7.88 24.79
CA ASP A 483 12.51 8.53 24.48
C ASP A 483 13.65 7.50 24.37
N PHE A 484 13.79 6.65 25.38
CA PHE A 484 14.81 5.60 25.42
C PHE A 484 14.74 4.71 24.17
N TRP A 485 13.54 4.24 23.83
CA TRP A 485 13.29 3.39 22.68
C TRP A 485 13.58 4.11 21.35
N THR A 486 13.14 5.36 21.22
CA THR A 486 13.33 6.18 20.01
C THR A 486 14.80 6.48 19.76
N VAL A 487 15.56 6.77 20.82
CA VAL A 487 17.02 6.96 20.75
C VAL A 487 17.70 5.67 20.30
N LYS A 488 17.41 4.56 20.98
CA LYS A 488 18.05 3.25 20.75
C LYS A 488 17.73 2.63 19.39
N ASN A 489 16.48 2.72 18.93
CA ASN A 489 16.01 1.94 17.77
C ASN A 489 15.88 2.75 16.47
N VAL A 490 15.57 4.04 16.57
CA VAL A 490 15.23 4.87 15.40
C VAL A 490 16.32 5.91 15.14
N THR A 491 16.47 6.88 16.05
CA THR A 491 17.27 8.09 15.79
C THR A 491 18.78 7.80 15.79
N GLY A 492 19.25 6.82 16.55
CA GLY A 492 20.65 6.39 16.46
C GLY A 492 21.03 5.82 15.09
N ARG A 493 20.11 5.10 14.42
CA ARG A 493 20.35 4.57 13.08
C ARG A 493 20.29 5.66 12.01
N LEU A 494 19.25 6.50 12.07
CA LEU A 494 18.99 7.49 11.02
C LEU A 494 19.90 8.72 11.12
N LEU A 495 20.18 9.22 12.33
CA LEU A 495 20.90 10.49 12.49
C LEU A 495 22.43 10.33 12.58
N VAL A 496 22.92 9.19 13.04
CA VAL A 496 24.36 8.93 13.22
C VAL A 496 24.84 7.58 12.72
N GLY A 497 23.96 6.74 12.17
CA GLY A 497 24.35 5.42 11.63
C GLY A 497 24.93 4.47 12.69
N LEU A 498 24.56 4.62 13.96
CA LEU A 498 25.08 3.79 15.06
C LEU A 498 23.97 2.94 15.66
N ARG A 499 24.31 1.75 16.14
CA ARG A 499 23.37 0.86 16.81
C ARG A 499 24.04 0.00 17.87
N TRP A 500 23.34 -0.27 18.95
CA TRP A 500 23.77 -1.22 19.97
C TRP A 500 22.63 -2.15 20.37
N TRP A 501 22.94 -3.42 20.60
CA TRP A 501 22.00 -4.42 21.11
C TRP A 501 22.71 -5.52 21.89
N ASN A 502 21.92 -6.34 22.59
CA ASN A 502 22.40 -7.55 23.23
C ASN A 502 22.03 -8.73 22.33
N LYS A 503 23.02 -9.52 21.91
CA LYS A 503 22.85 -10.76 21.15
C LYS A 503 22.99 -11.90 22.15
N ILE A 504 22.00 -12.78 22.18
CA ILE A 504 22.08 -14.03 22.93
C ILE A 504 22.63 -15.07 21.94
N ASN A 505 23.80 -15.61 22.25
CA ASN A 505 24.42 -16.67 21.45
C ASN A 505 23.71 -18.01 21.71
N ASP A 506 23.89 -18.97 20.81
CA ASP A 506 23.22 -20.28 20.90
C ASP A 506 23.63 -21.08 22.15
N ASP A 507 24.75 -20.70 22.79
CA ASP A 507 25.24 -21.23 24.07
C ASP A 507 24.60 -20.56 25.31
N GLY A 508 23.68 -19.60 25.10
CA GLY A 508 23.02 -18.84 26.16
C GLY A 508 23.85 -17.67 26.72
N THR A 509 25.04 -17.40 26.18
CA THR A 509 25.85 -16.26 26.60
C THR A 509 25.35 -14.95 25.98
N SER A 510 25.43 -13.85 26.74
CA SER A 510 24.99 -12.53 26.28
C SER A 510 26.17 -11.69 25.80
N GLU A 511 26.16 -11.29 24.53
CA GLU A 511 27.18 -10.44 23.93
C GLU A 511 26.60 -9.09 23.53
N TRP A 512 27.23 -8.00 23.98
CA TRP A 512 26.83 -6.64 23.58
C TRP A 512 27.48 -6.29 22.24
N VAL A 513 26.65 -6.14 21.20
CA VAL A 513 27.08 -5.80 19.85
C VAL A 513 26.94 -4.29 19.65
N PHE A 514 28.02 -3.65 19.18
CA PHE A 514 28.08 -2.22 18.83
C PHE A 514 28.41 -2.11 17.34
N GLU A 515 27.49 -1.53 16.58
CA GLU A 515 27.52 -1.50 15.13
C GLU A 515 27.54 -0.05 14.62
N SER A 516 28.26 0.17 13.53
CA SER A 516 28.31 1.43 12.78
C SER A 516 28.08 1.14 11.31
N HIS A 517 27.38 2.04 10.61
CA HIS A 517 27.16 1.93 9.18
C HIS A 517 28.48 1.82 8.40
N GLU A 518 28.50 0.99 7.34
CA GLU A 518 29.71 0.71 6.55
C GLU A 518 30.25 1.96 5.86
N ASP A 519 29.35 2.85 5.42
CA ASP A 519 29.69 4.14 4.83
C ASP A 519 29.20 5.30 5.70
N MET A 520 30.09 5.83 6.55
CA MET A 520 29.78 6.98 7.40
C MET A 520 29.80 8.32 6.64
N THR A 521 30.11 8.34 5.33
CA THR A 521 30.17 9.57 4.54
C THR A 521 28.79 10.11 4.15
N ASP A 522 27.74 9.28 4.24
CA ASP A 522 26.35 9.62 3.89
C ASP A 522 25.56 10.25 5.08
N ILE A 523 26.21 10.52 6.21
CA ILE A 523 25.59 11.13 7.39
C ILE A 523 25.66 12.64 7.30
N ASP A 524 24.50 13.29 7.37
CA ASP A 524 24.41 14.74 7.36
C ASP A 524 25.02 15.37 8.64
N PRO A 525 25.89 16.40 8.53
CA PRO A 525 26.50 17.05 9.69
C PRO A 525 25.50 17.65 10.69
N LEU A 526 24.33 18.11 10.22
CA LEU A 526 23.30 18.69 11.06
C LEU A 526 22.59 17.61 11.88
N ASP A 527 22.24 16.47 11.26
CA ASP A 527 21.62 15.33 11.92
C ASP A 527 22.52 14.77 13.02
N SER A 528 23.81 14.61 12.72
CA SER A 528 24.81 14.18 13.70
C SER A 528 24.91 15.16 14.86
N ARG A 529 24.93 16.47 14.58
CA ARG A 529 24.97 17.51 15.63
C ARG A 529 23.74 17.43 16.51
N VAL A 530 22.53 17.40 15.95
CA VAL A 530 21.27 17.33 16.71
C VAL A 530 21.26 16.10 17.62
N PHE A 531 21.63 14.93 17.09
CA PHE A 531 21.69 13.69 17.86
C PHE A 531 22.65 13.78 19.05
N TRP A 532 23.90 14.18 18.82
CA TRP A 532 24.88 14.24 19.91
C TRP A 532 24.53 15.31 20.95
N THR A 533 23.96 16.44 20.52
CA THR A 533 23.52 17.48 21.44
C THR A 533 22.35 17.00 22.30
N GLY A 534 21.37 16.30 21.72
CA GLY A 534 20.25 15.71 22.44
C GLY A 534 20.65 14.56 23.38
N LEU A 535 21.60 13.73 22.95
CA LEU A 535 22.09 12.58 23.71
C LEU A 535 22.78 12.99 25.03
N TYR A 536 23.57 14.06 25.02
CA TYR A 536 24.26 14.53 26.24
C TYR A 536 23.51 15.66 26.97
N GLY A 537 22.77 16.49 26.26
CA GLY A 537 22.11 17.67 26.82
C GLY A 537 20.98 17.31 27.80
N ALA A 538 20.06 16.41 27.40
CA ALA A 538 18.94 16.05 28.26
C ALA A 538 19.37 15.34 29.56
N PRO A 539 20.33 14.39 29.54
CA PRO A 539 20.80 13.77 30.79
C PRO A 539 21.50 14.76 31.72
N GLY A 540 22.22 15.74 31.16
CA GLY A 540 22.78 16.84 31.95
C GLY A 540 21.71 17.63 32.69
N LEU A 541 20.59 17.94 32.02
CA LEU A 541 19.44 18.60 32.64
C LEU A 541 18.81 17.73 33.73
N TRP A 542 18.63 16.43 33.48
CA TRP A 542 18.11 15.51 34.49
C TRP A 542 19.03 15.41 35.71
N VAL A 543 20.35 15.33 35.54
CA VAL A 543 21.30 15.34 36.67
C VAL A 543 21.19 16.63 37.48
N MET A 544 21.06 17.78 36.82
CA MET A 544 20.81 19.05 37.51
C MET A 544 19.51 19.02 38.32
N LEU A 545 18.42 18.50 37.74
CA LEU A 545 17.14 18.36 38.42
C LEU A 545 17.20 17.38 39.59
N LEU A 546 18.04 16.34 39.51
CA LEU A 546 18.25 15.38 40.59
C LEU A 546 18.85 16.07 41.81
N ILE A 547 19.89 16.88 41.58
CA ILE A 547 20.55 17.66 42.64
C ILE A 547 19.53 18.58 43.30
N ILE A 548 18.69 19.27 42.52
CA ILE A 548 17.65 20.15 43.06
C ILE A 548 16.60 19.37 43.87
N ALA A 549 16.14 18.22 43.36
CA ALA A 549 15.15 17.38 44.04
C ALA A 549 15.68 16.83 45.38
N VAL A 550 16.94 16.40 45.40
CA VAL A 550 17.62 15.92 46.61
C VAL A 550 17.79 17.04 47.64
N LEU A 551 18.21 18.23 47.21
CA LEU A 551 18.36 19.40 48.10
C LEU A 551 17.00 19.86 48.69
N LYS A 552 15.91 19.67 47.95
CA LYS A 552 14.54 19.96 48.42
C LYS A 552 13.91 18.83 49.23
N PHE A 553 14.60 17.71 49.46
CA PHE A 553 14.07 16.51 50.12
C PHE A 553 12.77 15.97 49.49
N ASN A 554 12.60 16.15 48.17
CA ASN A 554 11.40 15.72 47.47
C ASN A 554 11.61 14.34 46.83
N VAL A 555 11.36 13.29 47.62
CA VAL A 555 11.62 11.89 47.25
C VAL A 555 10.78 11.44 46.05
N GLU A 556 9.54 11.92 45.96
CA GLU A 556 8.61 11.56 44.88
C GLU A 556 9.14 11.99 43.51
N TRP A 557 9.54 13.25 43.39
CA TRP A 557 10.07 13.79 42.13
C TRP A 557 11.48 13.31 41.83
N ALA A 558 12.29 13.05 42.86
CA ALA A 558 13.62 12.45 42.69
C ALA A 558 13.55 11.08 41.98
N LEU A 559 12.49 10.29 42.21
CA LEU A 559 12.35 8.97 41.60
C LEU A 559 12.23 9.04 40.06
N ILE A 560 11.46 9.99 39.53
CA ILE A 560 11.34 10.21 38.07
C ILE A 560 12.71 10.53 37.48
N VAL A 561 13.47 11.40 38.16
CA VAL A 561 14.78 11.83 37.68
C VAL A 561 15.79 10.69 37.70
N VAL A 562 15.78 9.84 38.73
CA VAL A 562 16.65 8.65 38.79
C VAL A 562 16.40 7.73 37.59
N VAL A 563 15.13 7.47 37.25
CA VAL A 563 14.78 6.66 36.08
C VAL A 563 15.23 7.32 34.79
N ALA A 564 15.04 8.64 34.65
CA ALA A 564 15.48 9.40 33.48
C ALA A 564 16.99 9.30 33.27
N VAL A 565 17.78 9.51 34.33
CA VAL A 565 19.25 9.40 34.29
C VAL A 565 19.69 7.98 33.94
N ALA A 566 19.05 6.95 34.49
CA ALA A 566 19.39 5.56 34.22
C ALA A 566 19.14 5.18 32.74
N LEU A 567 17.95 5.47 32.21
CA LEU A 567 17.59 5.15 30.84
C LEU A 567 18.45 5.93 29.83
N SER A 568 18.61 7.24 30.02
CA SER A 568 19.43 8.02 29.10
C SER A 568 20.93 7.71 29.25
N GLY A 569 21.39 7.35 30.46
CA GLY A 569 22.75 6.88 30.72
C GLY A 569 23.09 5.62 29.95
N ALA A 570 22.17 4.66 29.87
CA ALA A 570 22.34 3.45 29.06
C ALA A 570 22.54 3.79 27.57
N ASN A 571 21.76 4.74 27.04
CA ASN A 571 21.95 5.23 25.67
C ASN A 571 23.31 5.93 25.47
N ILE A 572 23.73 6.80 26.39
CA ILE A 572 25.05 7.45 26.31
C ILE A 572 26.17 6.38 26.26
N ILE A 573 26.13 5.39 27.13
CA ILE A 573 27.15 4.32 27.17
C ILE A 573 27.13 3.52 25.85
N GLY A 574 25.94 3.17 25.36
CA GLY A 574 25.78 2.46 24.09
C GLY A 574 26.43 3.19 22.92
N TYR A 575 26.01 4.44 22.69
CA TYR A 575 26.47 5.23 21.54
C TYR A 575 27.91 5.71 21.65
N THR A 576 28.41 5.99 22.86
CA THR A 576 29.84 6.30 23.06
C THR A 576 30.73 5.12 22.71
N ARG A 577 30.31 3.88 23.03
CA ARG A 577 31.04 2.66 22.64
C ARG A 577 30.98 2.45 21.12
N CYS A 578 29.81 2.59 20.50
CA CYS A 578 29.68 2.53 19.03
C CYS A 578 30.60 3.53 18.33
N LYS A 579 30.67 4.79 18.82
CA LYS A 579 31.54 5.81 18.24
C LYS A 579 33.03 5.47 18.35
N LYS A 580 33.45 4.88 19.48
CA LYS A 580 34.84 4.45 19.68
C LYS A 580 35.21 3.30 18.73
N ASP A 581 34.32 2.31 18.61
CA ASP A 581 34.50 1.14 17.73
C ASP A 581 34.55 1.55 16.24
N ALA A 582 33.62 2.43 15.81
CA ALA A 582 33.61 2.99 14.46
C ALA A 582 34.91 3.72 14.11
N LYS A 583 35.45 4.51 15.06
CA LYS A 583 36.72 5.22 14.87
C LYS A 583 37.91 4.27 14.75
N GLN A 584 37.93 3.18 15.52
CA GLN A 584 38.97 2.15 15.45
C GLN A 584 38.93 1.39 14.12
N LYS A 585 37.75 0.99 13.66
CA LYS A 585 37.54 0.33 12.35
C LYS A 585 37.97 1.24 11.18
N MET A 586 37.64 2.53 11.24
CA MET A 586 38.05 3.51 10.24
C MET A 586 39.59 3.69 10.22
N GLN A 587 40.24 3.75 11.39
CA GLN A 587 41.70 3.83 11.48
C GLN A 587 42.39 2.56 10.96
N SER A 588 41.86 1.37 11.24
CA SER A 588 42.41 0.11 10.70
C SER A 588 42.24 0.03 9.18
N LEU A 589 41.07 0.40 8.64
CA LEU A 589 40.83 0.44 7.20
C LEU A 589 41.73 1.45 6.48
N MET A 590 41.92 2.66 7.03
CA MET A 590 42.88 3.63 6.48
C MET A 590 44.31 3.10 6.51
N SER A 591 44.72 2.41 7.58
CA SER A 591 46.07 1.81 7.66
C SER A 591 46.27 0.66 6.66
N GLN A 592 45.23 -0.14 6.43
CA GLN A 592 45.25 -1.27 5.50
C GLN A 592 45.20 -0.81 4.03
N SER A 593 44.44 0.25 3.73
CA SER A 593 44.43 0.92 2.43
C SER A 593 45.73 1.68 2.14
N ALA A 594 46.36 2.29 3.14
CA ALA A 594 47.68 2.90 3.01
C ALA A 594 48.76 1.83 2.74
N LEU A 595 48.74 0.70 3.44
CA LEU A 595 49.61 -0.46 3.17
C LEU A 595 49.34 -1.08 1.78
N GLY A 596 48.08 -1.13 1.34
CA GLY A 596 47.69 -1.57 0.01
C GLY A 596 48.24 -0.67 -1.10
N ALA A 597 48.12 0.65 -0.94
CA ALA A 597 48.66 1.65 -1.87
C ALA A 597 50.21 1.66 -1.90
N PHE A 598 50.86 1.28 -0.79
CA PHE A 598 52.30 1.03 -0.75
C PHE A 598 52.71 -0.27 -1.47
N SER A 599 51.82 -1.26 -1.57
CA SER A 599 52.07 -2.51 -2.31
C SER A 599 51.77 -2.42 -3.81
N SER A 600 50.91 -1.47 -4.22
CA SER A 600 50.40 -1.37 -5.59
C SER A 600 50.89 -0.13 -6.36
N SER A 601 51.92 0.56 -5.88
CA SER A 601 52.62 1.57 -6.70
C SER A 601 54.12 1.33 -6.67
N ALA A 602 54.70 1.23 -7.88
CA ALA A 602 56.12 1.35 -8.12
C ALA A 602 56.59 2.69 -7.53
N GLY A 603 57.18 2.62 -6.34
CA GLY A 603 57.69 3.76 -5.58
C GLY A 603 59.19 3.68 -5.30
N SER A 604 59.96 3.01 -6.15
CA SER A 604 61.41 3.19 -6.23
C SER A 604 61.73 4.49 -7.00
N SER A 605 61.30 5.66 -6.49
CA SER A 605 61.70 6.95 -7.08
C SER A 605 61.22 8.22 -6.35
N ILE A 606 60.69 8.17 -5.13
CA ILE A 606 60.39 9.40 -4.34
C ILE A 606 61.02 9.32 -2.93
N MET A 607 62.23 8.74 -2.87
CA MET A 607 63.13 8.88 -1.73
C MET A 607 64.48 9.42 -2.20
N SER A 608 64.48 10.60 -2.83
CA SER A 608 65.72 11.34 -3.13
C SER A 608 65.61 12.88 -3.08
N THR A 609 64.49 13.47 -2.64
CA THR A 609 64.34 14.94 -2.64
C THR A 609 63.83 15.56 -1.34
N ILE A 610 63.56 14.78 -0.29
CA ILE A 610 63.29 15.32 1.07
C ILE A 610 64.10 14.53 2.11
N GLY A 611 65.39 14.38 1.83
CA GLY A 611 66.38 13.68 2.67
C GLY A 611 67.66 14.49 2.81
N GLY A 612 67.54 15.82 2.94
CA GLY A 612 68.71 16.69 2.96
C GLY A 612 68.44 18.06 3.56
N LEU A 613 67.90 18.13 4.79
CA LEU A 613 68.13 19.24 5.73
C LEU A 613 67.43 18.96 7.08
N ALA A 614 68.01 18.07 7.87
CA ALA A 614 67.96 18.09 9.35
C ALA A 614 68.84 16.95 9.89
N LEU A 615 70.15 17.25 9.94
CA LEU A 615 71.14 16.50 10.72
C LEU A 615 70.82 16.60 12.22
N GLY A 616 71.05 15.51 12.94
CA GLY A 616 71.11 15.47 14.40
C GLY A 616 71.16 14.04 14.92
N GLY A 617 72.30 13.37 14.73
CA GLY A 617 72.50 11.97 15.09
C GLY A 617 72.73 11.72 16.59
N SER A 618 72.55 10.46 17.01
CA SER A 618 73.46 9.72 17.90
C SER A 618 72.96 8.28 18.15
N LEU A 619 73.66 7.34 17.52
CA LEU A 619 74.20 6.05 18.03
C LEU A 619 73.32 4.95 18.70
N ASN A 620 73.44 3.76 18.09
CA ASN A 620 73.70 2.41 18.64
C ASN A 620 72.75 1.78 19.67
N ALA A 621 72.26 0.56 19.38
CA ALA A 621 72.91 -0.71 19.79
C ALA A 621 71.97 -1.94 19.72
N ILE A 622 72.45 -3.03 19.07
CA ILE A 622 72.24 -4.47 19.39
C ILE A 622 70.80 -5.01 19.19
N GLY A 623 70.52 -6.14 18.53
CA GLY A 623 71.33 -7.22 17.99
C GLY A 623 70.40 -8.27 17.35
N VAL A 624 70.95 -8.96 16.36
CA VAL A 624 70.32 -9.98 15.51
C VAL A 624 70.19 -11.32 16.25
N ALA A 625 69.07 -12.03 16.10
CA ALA A 625 69.06 -13.49 15.98
C ALA A 625 67.75 -13.99 15.34
N ALA A 626 67.92 -14.76 14.27
CA ALA A 626 66.89 -15.38 13.46
C ALA A 626 66.45 -16.74 14.02
N SER A 627 65.29 -17.23 13.53
CA SER A 627 65.18 -18.49 12.78
C SER A 627 64.09 -19.46 13.26
N LYS A 628 63.40 -20.01 12.25
CA LYS A 628 62.70 -21.31 12.15
C LYS A 628 61.26 -21.44 12.69
N LYS A 629 60.33 -21.49 11.73
CA LYS A 629 59.23 -22.47 11.70
C LYS A 629 59.78 -23.90 11.78
N PRO A 630 58.97 -24.85 12.27
CA PRO A 630 58.38 -25.80 11.32
C PRO A 630 56.89 -26.11 11.57
N SER A 631 56.39 -26.83 10.58
CA SER A 631 55.07 -27.38 10.28
C SER A 631 54.54 -28.46 11.24
N GLY A 632 53.20 -28.56 11.26
CA GLY A 632 52.44 -29.83 11.29
C GLY A 632 52.02 -30.33 12.67
N GLU A 633 50.70 -30.45 12.91
CA GLU A 633 50.01 -31.74 12.98
C GLU A 633 48.50 -31.55 13.22
N ILE A 634 47.74 -32.45 12.59
CA ILE A 634 46.32 -32.77 12.82
C ILE A 634 46.29 -33.88 13.89
N VAL A 635 45.14 -34.02 14.56
CA VAL A 635 44.62 -35.10 15.46
C VAL A 635 44.33 -34.49 16.84
N ASP A 636 43.11 -34.52 17.41
CA ASP A 636 41.88 -35.30 17.20
C ASP A 636 40.64 -34.41 17.06
#